data_AF-A0A5C6LZD0-F1
#
_entry.id   AF-A0A5C6LZD0-F1
#
_cell.length_a   1.000
_cell.length_b   1.000
_cell.length_c   1.000
_cell.angle_alpha   90.00
_cell.angle_beta   90.00
_cell.angle_gamma   90.00
#
_symmetry.space_group_name_H-M   'P 1'
#
loop_
_entity.id
_entity.type
_entity.pdbx_description
1 polymer ?
#
loop_
_entity_poly.entity_id
_entity_poly.type
_entity_poly.pdbx_seq_one_letter_code
_entity_poly.pdbx_strand_id
1 'polypeptide(L)'
;MFRAIPIVCFIWLVFNSSCNNRPKPAVIIEHKSINIAQVVPDSTTKYYDFVNGLTQLKLPYPNAYELKEIKDYAHYLGIDTTYQQVKAGRFATTNGLTPVIFECEINDYERRTWLLIFNDNGVEQSRLQIAADVRPSSEEETSDEPTAVKDTTTTRFTSEWFYIGLDSVIEVRARQSAYVQGSQKVNTSLRFYRIGAKGTIKEVSRDKESFEKYAGRFPEQQLPAIVDTVNTGALKTISRLTPYYDFREESQDPLYAMGKLEIGKRATALLYARDTIYLDEGLNYPAVKLVTYKKGKEIDKIVVYGGTLGEHSETIYRKCTVDKDASINLQEEDSRVVDSSFRFKTVYNMQYEILPGGKIIGRQATSIVHSSKLYNEKALIKYFKGKYSTHNYISLFNIRAKDNILVGMHAYNKGQENYLELLTVNKDNKIIDRYTIYDHLKKAKAADVKAKKMEEIEDDYNDRRGRLTCDAIIRLAGKDLHITPGGKFVK
;
A
#
# COMPACT_ATOMS: atom_id res chain seq x y z
N MET A 1 49.93 30.81 0.65
CA MET A 1 50.23 30.87 -0.79
C MET A 1 49.08 30.19 -1.51
N PHE A 2 48.16 30.97 -2.10
CA PHE A 2 48.05 31.18 -3.56
C PHE A 2 47.80 29.85 -4.31
N ARG A 3 46.68 29.61 -5.02
CA ARG A 3 45.80 30.53 -5.76
C ARG A 3 44.33 30.09 -5.78
N ALA A 4 43.45 31.08 -5.69
CA ALA A 4 42.13 31.09 -6.29
C ALA A 4 42.21 31.56 -7.76
N ILE A 5 41.15 31.32 -8.53
CA ILE A 5 40.46 32.22 -9.50
C ILE A 5 39.84 31.42 -10.69
N PRO A 6 38.66 31.87 -11.19
CA PRO A 6 37.57 31.07 -11.76
C PRO A 6 37.37 31.39 -13.27
N ILE A 7 36.11 31.38 -13.75
CA ILE A 7 35.51 31.90 -15.03
C ILE A 7 34.70 30.76 -15.69
N VAL A 8 33.36 30.70 -15.59
CA VAL A 8 32.30 31.56 -16.14
C VAL A 8 32.25 31.56 -17.68
N CYS A 9 31.15 30.99 -18.20
CA CYS A 9 30.56 31.18 -19.54
C CYS A 9 31.39 30.76 -20.77
N PHE A 10 30.84 29.88 -21.60
CA PHE A 10 30.07 30.31 -22.77
C PHE A 10 29.34 29.14 -23.44
N ILE A 11 28.07 29.39 -23.69
CA ILE A 11 27.16 28.67 -24.59
C ILE A 11 27.65 28.90 -26.02
N TRP A 12 27.66 27.88 -26.90
CA TRP A 12 27.07 27.99 -28.25
C TRP A 12 26.99 26.66 -29.03
N LEU A 13 25.76 26.38 -29.48
CA LEU A 13 25.23 25.69 -30.66
C LEU A 13 25.88 24.39 -31.17
N VAL A 14 25.16 23.25 -31.24
CA VAL A 14 23.99 22.86 -32.09
C VAL A 14 24.39 22.43 -33.51
N PHE A 15 23.69 21.37 -33.97
CA PHE A 15 23.66 20.65 -35.27
C PHE A 15 24.52 19.36 -35.31
N ASN A 16 24.04 18.18 -35.75
CA ASN A 16 22.81 17.80 -36.46
C ASN A 16 22.63 16.25 -36.44
N SER A 17 21.37 15.79 -36.30
CA SER A 17 20.68 14.63 -36.95
C SER A 17 21.32 13.21 -36.96
N SER A 18 20.63 12.06 -36.79
CA SER A 18 19.36 11.63 -37.41
C SER A 18 18.85 10.28 -36.83
N CYS A 19 17.51 10.16 -36.71
CA CYS A 19 16.56 9.01 -36.90
C CYS A 19 16.92 7.56 -36.46
N ASN A 20 16.01 6.66 -36.08
CA ASN A 20 14.59 6.62 -35.72
C ASN A 20 14.33 5.18 -35.22
N ASN A 21 13.68 5.00 -34.07
CA ASN A 21 12.76 3.87 -33.77
C ASN A 21 12.15 4.10 -32.39
N ARG A 22 11.07 4.90 -32.35
CA ARG A 22 10.33 5.23 -31.13
C ARG A 22 9.28 4.14 -30.84
N PRO A 23 9.28 3.51 -29.66
CA PRO A 23 8.03 3.11 -29.03
C PRO A 23 7.31 4.39 -28.60
N LYS A 24 6.02 4.54 -28.94
CA LYS A 24 5.19 5.64 -28.44
C LYS A 24 5.18 5.61 -26.90
N PRO A 25 5.66 6.66 -26.20
CA PRO A 25 5.39 6.81 -24.78
C PRO A 25 3.92 7.17 -24.59
N ALA A 26 3.33 6.65 -23.51
CA ALA A 26 2.05 7.13 -23.03
C ALA A 26 2.09 8.65 -22.85
N VAL A 27 0.99 9.31 -23.20
CA VAL A 27 0.79 10.75 -23.07
C VAL A 27 1.02 11.13 -21.61
N ILE A 28 2.19 11.69 -21.33
CA ILE A 28 2.40 12.51 -20.13
C ILE A 28 1.51 13.72 -20.36
N ILE A 29 0.49 13.90 -19.53
CA ILE A 29 -0.15 15.21 -19.41
C ILE A 29 0.94 16.12 -18.88
N GLU A 30 1.65 16.81 -19.80
CA GLU A 30 2.50 17.92 -19.44
C GLU A 30 1.61 18.91 -18.69
N HIS A 31 1.80 19.03 -17.39
CA HIS A 31 1.43 20.27 -16.71
C HIS A 31 2.38 21.31 -17.29
N LYS A 32 1.99 21.89 -18.43
CA LYS A 32 2.62 23.09 -18.95
C LYS A 32 2.75 24.03 -17.77
N SER A 33 3.94 24.57 -17.56
CA SER A 33 4.10 25.79 -16.76
C SER A 33 3.15 26.81 -17.38
N ILE A 34 1.96 26.94 -16.79
CA ILE A 34 1.00 27.94 -17.22
C ILE A 34 1.70 29.25 -16.89
N ASN A 35 1.93 30.08 -17.90
CA ASN A 35 2.44 31.42 -17.70
C ASN A 35 1.28 32.23 -17.11
N ILE A 36 1.10 32.09 -15.79
CA ILE A 36 0.03 32.72 -15.04
C ILE A 36 0.49 34.14 -14.74
N ALA A 37 -0.39 35.11 -15.02
CA ALA A 37 -0.11 36.50 -14.72
C ALA A 37 0.32 36.60 -13.25
N GLN A 38 1.40 37.36 -12.99
CA GLN A 38 1.87 37.55 -11.63
C GLN A 38 0.74 38.17 -10.80
N VAL A 39 0.34 37.48 -9.74
CA VAL A 39 -0.64 37.99 -8.79
C VAL A 39 0.10 38.93 -7.84
N VAL A 40 -0.39 40.16 -7.72
CA VAL A 40 0.15 41.19 -6.84
C VAL A 40 -0.97 41.67 -5.92
N PRO A 41 -0.79 41.58 -4.59
CA PRO A 41 -1.72 42.15 -3.62
C PRO A 41 -1.89 43.66 -3.81
N ASP A 42 -3.05 44.17 -3.43
CA ASP A 42 -3.42 45.59 -3.49
C ASP A 42 -2.35 46.56 -2.92
N SER A 43 -1.62 46.14 -1.89
CA SER A 43 -0.48 46.87 -1.33
C SER A 43 0.45 45.96 -0.54
N THR A 44 1.69 46.40 -0.35
CA THR A 44 2.69 45.71 0.47
C THR A 44 2.19 45.53 1.91
N THR A 45 1.60 46.55 2.54
CA THR A 45 1.07 46.46 3.90
C THR A 45 -0.03 45.40 4.01
N LYS A 46 -1.00 45.40 3.08
CA LYS A 46 -2.08 44.40 3.06
C LYS A 46 -1.56 42.98 2.87
N TYR A 47 -0.52 42.81 2.04
CA TYR A 47 0.15 41.52 1.88
C TYR A 47 0.82 41.04 3.18
N TYR A 48 1.57 41.92 3.84
CA TYR A 48 2.21 41.60 5.12
C TYR A 48 1.17 41.19 6.16
N ASP A 49 0.05 41.92 6.25
CA ASP A 49 -1.04 41.61 7.16
C ASP A 49 -1.69 40.25 6.82
N PHE A 50 -1.93 39.98 5.54
CA PHE A 50 -2.43 38.70 5.07
C PHE A 50 -1.52 37.54 5.47
N VAL A 51 -0.24 37.59 5.08
CA VAL A 51 0.72 36.51 5.34
C VAL A 51 0.94 36.33 6.85
N ASN A 52 1.09 37.41 7.61
CA ASN A 52 1.26 37.31 9.06
C ASN A 52 -0.01 36.83 9.78
N GLY A 53 -1.19 37.03 9.18
CA GLY A 53 -2.47 36.50 9.66
C GLY A 53 -2.65 35.00 9.41
N LEU A 54 -1.88 34.39 8.49
CA LEU A 54 -1.96 32.95 8.22
C LEU A 54 -1.29 32.11 9.31
N THR A 55 -1.87 30.94 9.58
CA THR A 55 -1.24 29.92 10.43
C THR A 55 0.11 29.53 9.86
N GLN A 56 1.16 29.58 10.69
CA GLN A 56 2.48 29.10 10.32
C GLN A 56 2.56 27.57 10.47
N LEU A 57 2.70 26.88 9.35
CA LEU A 57 2.85 25.43 9.22
C LEU A 57 4.28 24.99 9.55
N LYS A 58 4.41 23.76 10.06
CA LYS A 58 5.69 23.13 10.39
C LYS A 58 5.99 21.98 9.43
N LEU A 59 7.28 21.73 9.22
CA LEU A 59 7.77 20.54 8.51
C LEU A 59 8.12 19.44 9.53
N PRO A 60 7.97 18.15 9.18
CA PRO A 60 7.34 17.68 7.95
C PRO A 60 5.82 17.96 7.97
N TYR A 61 5.23 18.15 6.80
CA TYR A 61 3.80 18.48 6.67
C TYR A 61 3.06 17.37 5.91
N PRO A 62 2.30 16.50 6.62
CA PRO A 62 1.62 15.34 6.05
C PRO A 62 0.21 15.64 5.54
N ASN A 63 -0.06 16.85 5.04
CA ASN A 63 -1.39 17.28 4.59
C ASN A 63 -2.42 17.33 5.74
N ALA A 64 -2.08 18.02 6.84
CA ALA A 64 -2.89 18.08 8.06
C ALA A 64 -3.86 19.27 8.12
N TYR A 65 -5.00 19.10 8.79
CA TYR A 65 -6.16 19.99 8.97
C TYR A 65 -5.90 21.39 9.60
N GLU A 66 -4.65 21.86 9.68
CA GLU A 66 -4.26 23.10 10.37
C GLU A 66 -4.51 24.38 9.55
N LEU A 67 -5.03 24.25 8.33
CA LEU A 67 -5.35 25.38 7.46
C LEU A 67 -6.59 26.12 7.98
N LYS A 68 -6.57 27.45 7.93
CA LYS A 68 -7.69 28.30 8.35
C LYS A 68 -8.41 28.90 7.16
N GLU A 69 -9.73 29.01 7.27
CA GLU A 69 -10.56 29.65 6.25
C GLU A 69 -10.17 31.12 6.05
N ILE A 70 -10.16 31.55 4.78
CA ILE A 70 -9.90 32.93 4.36
C ILE A 70 -11.04 33.43 3.46
N LYS A 71 -11.48 34.69 3.64
CA LYS A 71 -12.70 35.23 2.99
C LYS A 71 -12.44 36.12 1.77
N ASP A 72 -11.22 36.64 1.60
CA ASP A 72 -10.81 37.51 0.47
C ASP A 72 -9.76 36.86 -0.45
N TYR A 73 -9.93 35.56 -0.72
CA TYR A 73 -8.91 34.74 -1.39
C TYR A 73 -8.67 35.10 -2.87
N ALA A 74 -9.66 35.69 -3.55
CA ALA A 74 -9.60 35.95 -5.00
C ALA A 74 -8.40 36.83 -5.38
N HIS A 75 -8.09 37.83 -4.55
CA HIS A 75 -6.94 38.73 -4.71
C HIS A 75 -5.59 38.02 -4.62
N TYR A 76 -5.51 36.89 -3.90
CA TYR A 76 -4.26 36.16 -3.65
C TYR A 76 -4.07 34.96 -4.57
N LEU A 77 -5.17 34.39 -5.07
CA LEU A 77 -5.15 33.26 -5.97
C LEU A 77 -5.26 33.67 -7.45
N GLY A 78 -5.68 34.90 -7.75
CA GLY A 78 -5.76 35.43 -9.11
C GLY A 78 -6.75 34.66 -9.98
N ILE A 79 -7.95 34.37 -9.46
CA ILE A 79 -8.97 33.57 -10.15
C ILE A 79 -10.33 34.25 -10.05
N ASP A 80 -11.03 34.28 -11.19
CA ASP A 80 -12.42 34.76 -11.30
C ASP A 80 -13.45 33.70 -10.89
N THR A 81 -12.99 32.50 -10.49
CA THR A 81 -13.85 31.38 -10.08
C THR A 81 -14.18 31.49 -8.60
N THR A 82 -15.47 31.45 -8.26
CA THR A 82 -15.93 31.43 -6.87
C THR A 82 -15.68 30.04 -6.28
N TYR A 83 -14.71 29.93 -5.38
CA TYR A 83 -14.58 28.76 -4.52
C TYR A 83 -15.62 28.83 -3.40
N GLN A 84 -16.20 27.70 -3.05
CA GLN A 84 -17.12 27.62 -1.91
C GLN A 84 -16.40 27.90 -0.59
N GLN A 85 -15.20 27.33 -0.44
CA GLN A 85 -14.36 27.55 0.73
C GLN A 85 -12.88 27.57 0.29
N VAL A 86 -12.11 28.47 0.89
CA VAL A 86 -10.64 28.46 0.76
C VAL A 86 -10.01 28.49 2.14
N LYS A 87 -9.09 27.57 2.38
CA LYS A 87 -8.26 27.53 3.59
C LYS A 87 -6.80 27.75 3.21
N ALA A 88 -6.05 28.43 4.07
CA ALA A 88 -4.65 28.70 3.82
C ALA A 88 -3.78 28.59 5.07
N GLY A 89 -2.49 28.39 4.82
CA GLY A 89 -1.42 28.35 5.81
C GLY A 89 -0.08 28.63 5.13
N ARG A 90 0.88 29.17 5.88
CA ARG A 90 2.20 29.54 5.34
C ARG A 90 3.31 28.72 5.97
N PHE A 91 4.37 28.47 5.23
CA PHE A 91 5.64 28.03 5.81
C PHE A 91 6.49 29.23 6.23
N ALA A 92 7.57 28.96 6.95
CA ALA A 92 8.53 29.98 7.34
C ALA A 92 9.14 30.67 6.11
N THR A 93 9.18 32.00 6.14
CA THR A 93 9.84 32.81 5.11
C THR A 93 11.34 32.53 5.13
N THR A 94 11.90 32.19 3.97
CA THR A 94 13.33 31.91 3.80
C THR A 94 13.86 32.68 2.62
N ASN A 95 14.95 33.45 2.79
CA ASN A 95 15.54 34.30 1.75
C ASN A 95 14.52 35.24 1.08
N GLY A 96 13.60 35.82 1.86
CA GLY A 96 12.58 36.75 1.37
C GLY A 96 11.48 36.09 0.51
N LEU A 97 11.33 34.77 0.62
CA LEU A 97 10.32 33.99 -0.08
C LEU A 97 9.44 33.27 0.94
N THR A 98 8.12 33.45 0.80
CA THR A 98 7.11 32.85 1.68
C THR A 98 6.27 31.85 0.88
N PRO A 99 6.42 30.54 1.15
CA PRO A 99 5.54 29.52 0.60
C PRO A 99 4.20 29.49 1.34
N VAL A 100 3.10 29.46 0.59
CA VAL A 100 1.73 29.43 1.10
C VAL A 100 0.96 28.29 0.44
N ILE A 101 0.34 27.43 1.24
CA ILE A 101 -0.60 26.42 0.77
C ILE A 101 -2.00 27.01 0.80
N PHE A 102 -2.72 26.81 -0.29
CA PHE A 102 -4.15 27.08 -0.41
C PHE A 102 -4.88 25.79 -0.73
N GLU A 103 -5.88 25.48 0.06
CA GLU A 103 -6.83 24.42 -0.18
C GLU A 103 -8.15 25.05 -0.61
N CYS A 104 -8.58 24.71 -1.82
CA CYS A 104 -9.73 25.32 -2.46
C CYS A 104 -10.80 24.26 -2.73
N GLU A 105 -11.96 24.45 -2.13
CA GLU A 105 -13.17 23.67 -2.37
C GLU A 105 -13.97 24.34 -3.50
N ILE A 106 -14.09 23.65 -4.62
CA ILE A 106 -14.83 24.14 -5.80
C ILE A 106 -16.30 23.74 -5.67
N ASN A 107 -16.55 22.49 -5.31
CA ASN A 107 -17.84 21.90 -5.03
C ASN A 107 -17.65 20.61 -4.19
N ASP A 108 -18.74 19.96 -3.82
CA ASP A 108 -18.76 18.72 -3.03
C ASP A 108 -17.94 17.56 -3.64
N TYR A 109 -17.61 17.63 -4.93
CA TYR A 109 -16.92 16.59 -5.70
C TYR A 109 -15.51 16.99 -6.14
N GLU A 110 -15.11 18.25 -5.93
CA GLU A 110 -13.87 18.77 -6.45
C GLU A 110 -13.17 19.69 -5.44
N ARG A 111 -11.98 19.25 -5.02
CA ARG A 111 -11.06 20.03 -4.20
C ARG A 111 -9.68 20.05 -4.83
N ARG A 112 -9.04 21.22 -4.82
CA ARG A 112 -7.67 21.40 -5.31
C ARG A 112 -6.81 22.10 -4.30
N THR A 113 -5.56 21.67 -4.17
CA THR A 113 -4.57 22.29 -3.29
C THR A 113 -3.41 22.84 -4.11
N TRP A 114 -3.10 24.10 -3.88
CA TRP A 114 -2.06 24.86 -4.55
C TRP A 114 -0.96 25.27 -3.56
N LEU A 115 0.29 25.18 -4.00
CA LEU A 115 1.44 25.80 -3.34
C LEU A 115 1.87 27.03 -4.15
N LEU A 116 1.77 28.20 -3.55
CA LEU A 116 2.19 29.47 -4.12
C LEU A 116 3.42 29.99 -3.36
N ILE A 117 4.37 30.58 -4.09
CA ILE A 117 5.55 31.23 -3.51
C ILE A 117 5.45 32.72 -3.72
N PHE A 118 5.44 33.50 -2.65
CA PHE A 118 5.44 34.97 -2.71
C PHE A 118 6.80 35.53 -2.28
N ASN A 119 7.19 36.69 -2.82
CA ASN A 119 8.32 37.44 -2.29
C ASN A 119 7.89 38.43 -1.18
N ASP A 120 8.84 39.12 -0.56
CA ASP A 120 8.59 40.12 0.50
C ASP A 120 7.71 41.31 0.07
N ASN A 121 7.53 41.53 -1.23
CA ASN A 121 6.64 42.56 -1.77
C ASN A 121 5.24 42.03 -2.08
N GLY A 122 4.98 40.75 -1.84
CA GLY A 122 3.72 40.09 -2.13
C GLY A 122 3.55 39.58 -3.55
N VAL A 123 4.58 39.67 -4.40
CA VAL A 123 4.48 39.23 -5.79
C VAL A 123 4.62 37.71 -5.88
N GLU A 124 3.65 37.04 -6.50
CA GLU A 124 3.72 35.60 -6.79
C GLU A 124 4.92 35.29 -7.72
N GLN A 125 5.80 34.41 -7.29
CA GLN A 125 6.97 33.92 -8.03
C GLN A 125 6.68 32.61 -8.77
N SER A 126 5.85 31.76 -8.19
CA SER A 126 5.57 30.43 -8.72
C SER A 126 4.34 29.83 -8.06
N ARG A 127 3.68 28.93 -8.78
CA ARG A 127 2.56 28.11 -8.30
C ARG A 127 2.63 26.68 -8.81
N LEU A 128 2.13 25.76 -8.01
CA LEU A 128 2.03 24.34 -8.34
C LEU A 128 0.76 23.74 -7.71
N GLN A 129 -0.01 22.97 -8.48
CA GLN A 129 -1.02 22.08 -7.90
C GLN A 129 -0.31 20.89 -7.26
N ILE A 130 -0.53 20.68 -5.97
CA ILE A 130 0.12 19.64 -5.17
C ILE A 130 -0.88 18.58 -4.67
N ALA A 131 -2.17 18.85 -4.72
CA ALA A 131 -3.22 17.84 -4.52
C ALA A 131 -4.49 18.20 -5.30
N ALA A 132 -5.27 17.16 -5.58
CA ALA A 132 -6.58 17.27 -6.19
C ALA A 132 -7.40 16.02 -5.86
N ASP A 133 -8.60 16.19 -5.33
CA ASP A 133 -9.62 15.15 -5.26
C ASP A 133 -10.72 15.55 -6.23
N VAL A 134 -10.93 14.74 -7.27
CA VAL A 134 -11.94 14.96 -8.30
C VAL A 134 -12.78 13.70 -8.44
N ARG A 135 -14.06 13.83 -8.12
CA ARG A 135 -15.08 12.80 -8.17
C ARG A 135 -16.14 13.17 -9.21
N PRO A 136 -16.78 12.19 -9.85
CA PRO A 136 -17.97 12.45 -10.66
C PRO A 136 -19.06 13.04 -9.77
N SER A 137 -19.75 14.06 -10.26
CA SER A 137 -20.96 14.59 -9.63
C SER A 137 -22.06 13.52 -9.62
N SER A 138 -22.77 13.35 -8.51
CA SER A 138 -23.81 12.33 -8.33
C SER A 138 -25.05 12.51 -9.23
N GLU A 139 -25.08 13.50 -10.12
CA GLU A 139 -26.21 13.71 -11.05
C GLU A 139 -26.30 12.66 -12.18
N GLU A 140 -25.36 11.71 -12.27
CA GLU A 140 -25.47 10.49 -13.11
C GLU A 140 -26.07 9.28 -12.36
N GLU A 141 -26.36 9.37 -11.06
CA GLU A 141 -27.08 8.33 -10.30
C GLU A 141 -28.57 8.68 -10.16
N THR A 142 -29.27 8.84 -11.28
CA THR A 142 -30.74 8.79 -11.27
C THR A 142 -31.20 7.33 -11.23
N SER A 143 -31.73 6.98 -10.06
CA SER A 143 -32.81 6.02 -9.77
C SER A 143 -33.23 4.99 -10.85
N ASP A 144 -33.37 3.76 -10.34
CA ASP A 144 -34.21 2.64 -10.81
C ASP A 144 -33.51 1.52 -11.58
N GLU A 145 -33.29 0.44 -10.84
CA GLU A 145 -32.93 -0.93 -11.25
C GLU A 145 -31.59 -1.10 -12.02
N PRO A 146 -30.81 -2.15 -11.72
CA PRO A 146 -29.62 -2.50 -12.48
C PRO A 146 -30.06 -3.09 -13.84
N THR A 147 -30.55 -2.24 -14.75
CA THR A 147 -30.54 -2.59 -16.16
C THR A 147 -29.08 -2.67 -16.59
N ALA A 148 -28.73 -3.75 -17.29
CA ALA A 148 -27.39 -3.94 -17.85
C ALA A 148 -27.11 -2.84 -18.89
N VAL A 149 -26.67 -1.67 -18.41
CA VAL A 149 -26.20 -0.58 -19.24
C VAL A 149 -25.03 -1.13 -20.04
N LYS A 150 -25.12 -1.05 -21.37
CA LYS A 150 -23.96 -1.17 -22.25
C LYS A 150 -23.01 -0.03 -21.90
N ASP A 151 -22.11 -0.36 -20.98
CA ASP A 151 -21.21 0.55 -20.26
C ASP A 151 -20.16 1.16 -21.22
N THR A 152 -20.49 2.29 -21.84
CA THR A 152 -19.59 3.10 -22.67
C THR A 152 -19.09 4.38 -21.97
N THR A 153 -19.51 4.61 -20.73
CA THR A 153 -19.17 5.81 -19.95
C THR A 153 -17.98 5.55 -19.04
N THR A 154 -16.82 6.12 -19.39
CA THR A 154 -15.65 6.09 -18.50
C THR A 154 -15.83 7.02 -17.31
N THR A 155 -16.22 6.48 -16.15
CA THR A 155 -16.15 7.24 -14.88
C THR A 155 -14.70 7.34 -14.43
N ARG A 156 -14.19 8.56 -14.26
CA ARG A 156 -12.80 8.83 -13.86
C ARG A 156 -12.76 9.52 -12.50
N PHE A 157 -11.93 8.99 -11.62
CA PHE A 157 -11.65 9.53 -10.30
C PHE A 157 -10.17 9.85 -10.23
N THR A 158 -9.82 11.02 -9.71
CA THR A 158 -8.43 11.38 -9.44
C THR A 158 -8.29 11.72 -7.97
N SER A 159 -7.39 11.03 -7.29
CA SER A 159 -6.95 11.37 -5.95
C SER A 159 -5.46 11.68 -6.02
N GLU A 160 -5.10 12.93 -5.80
CA GLU A 160 -3.74 13.43 -5.71
C GLU A 160 -3.51 14.00 -4.32
N TRP A 161 -2.46 13.55 -3.65
CA TRP A 161 -2.07 13.95 -2.31
C TRP A 161 -0.57 14.25 -2.27
N PHE A 162 -0.14 15.00 -1.25
CA PHE A 162 1.25 15.40 -1.12
C PHE A 162 1.81 15.19 0.28
N TYR A 163 3.13 15.29 0.36
CA TYR A 163 3.88 15.42 1.60
C TYR A 163 5.06 16.33 1.39
N ILE A 164 5.32 17.19 2.38
CA ILE A 164 6.50 18.04 2.37
C ILE A 164 7.44 17.55 3.46
N GLY A 165 8.59 17.02 3.05
CA GLY A 165 9.60 16.50 3.94
C GLY A 165 10.35 17.60 4.70
N LEU A 166 11.13 17.19 5.70
CA LEU A 166 12.04 18.09 6.44
C LEU A 166 13.12 18.72 5.57
N ASP A 167 13.46 18.08 4.45
CA ASP A 167 14.38 18.58 3.43
C ASP A 167 13.70 19.54 2.43
N SER A 168 12.44 19.91 2.70
CA SER A 168 11.59 20.74 1.85
C SER A 168 11.35 20.18 0.45
N VAL A 169 11.57 18.88 0.25
CA VAL A 169 11.15 18.18 -0.97
C VAL A 169 9.65 17.93 -0.88
N ILE A 170 8.94 18.29 -1.95
CA ILE A 170 7.50 18.13 -2.07
C ILE A 170 7.26 16.86 -2.88
N GLU A 171 6.71 15.84 -2.24
CA GLU A 171 6.27 14.62 -2.89
C GLU A 171 4.82 14.78 -3.31
N VAL A 172 4.52 14.59 -4.59
CA VAL A 172 3.15 14.62 -5.12
C VAL A 172 2.84 13.25 -5.70
N ARG A 173 1.81 12.63 -5.15
CA ARG A 173 1.33 11.29 -5.51
C ARG A 173 -0.05 11.41 -6.11
N ALA A 174 -0.26 10.80 -7.26
CA ALA A 174 -1.56 10.77 -7.90
C ALA A 174 -1.97 9.33 -8.19
N ARG A 175 -3.22 9.00 -7.85
CA ARG A 175 -3.93 7.78 -8.22
C ARG A 175 -5.11 8.18 -9.11
N GLN A 176 -5.08 7.72 -10.35
CA GLN A 176 -6.16 7.88 -11.31
C GLN A 176 -6.85 6.54 -11.49
N SER A 177 -8.14 6.48 -11.18
CA SER A 177 -8.96 5.29 -11.37
C SER A 177 -9.98 5.56 -12.48
N ALA A 178 -10.05 4.68 -13.46
CA ALA A 178 -11.04 4.74 -14.54
C ALA A 178 -11.80 3.42 -14.62
N TYR A 179 -13.12 3.47 -14.58
CA TYR A 179 -13.96 2.30 -14.84
C TYR A 179 -14.23 2.20 -16.34
N VAL A 180 -13.91 1.03 -16.92
CA VAL A 180 -14.14 0.73 -18.34
C VAL A 180 -14.75 -0.67 -18.40
N GLN A 181 -16.02 -0.78 -18.80
CA GLN A 181 -16.70 -2.07 -18.99
C GLN A 181 -16.62 -2.98 -17.75
N GLY A 182 -16.99 -2.44 -16.58
CA GLY A 182 -16.91 -3.16 -15.31
C GLY A 182 -15.50 -3.45 -14.78
N SER A 183 -14.43 -3.04 -15.48
CA SER A 183 -13.04 -3.21 -15.01
C SER A 183 -12.44 -1.87 -14.56
N GLN A 184 -11.93 -1.81 -13.33
CA GLN A 184 -11.20 -0.65 -12.83
C GLN A 184 -9.75 -0.67 -13.36
N LYS A 185 -9.36 0.38 -14.07
CA LYS A 185 -7.97 0.66 -14.44
C LYS A 185 -7.40 1.71 -13.51
N VAL A 186 -6.33 1.36 -12.80
CA VAL A 186 -5.65 2.26 -11.87
C VAL A 186 -4.28 2.64 -12.43
N ASN A 187 -3.97 3.94 -12.44
CA ASN A 187 -2.66 4.46 -12.77
C ASN A 187 -2.13 5.31 -11.62
N THR A 188 -0.91 5.03 -11.16
CA THR A 188 -0.26 5.77 -10.08
C THR A 188 1.01 6.48 -10.58
N SER A 189 1.22 7.70 -10.09
CA SER A 189 2.42 8.50 -10.39
C SER A 189 2.98 9.13 -9.12
N LEU A 190 4.29 9.36 -9.12
CA LEU A 190 5.03 9.99 -8.02
C LEU A 190 6.02 10.99 -8.61
N ARG A 191 5.84 12.27 -8.25
CA ARG A 191 6.65 13.40 -8.68
C ARG A 191 7.27 14.07 -7.47
N PHE A 192 8.47 14.61 -7.64
CA PHE A 192 9.21 15.31 -6.59
C PHE A 192 9.47 16.73 -7.05
N TYR A 193 9.21 17.71 -6.19
CA TYR A 193 9.46 19.13 -6.49
C TYR A 193 10.30 19.78 -5.41
N ARG A 194 10.99 20.86 -5.78
CA ARG A 194 11.75 21.70 -4.85
C ARG A 194 11.59 23.17 -5.22
N ILE A 195 11.58 24.03 -4.20
CA ILE A 195 11.61 25.48 -4.36
C ILE A 195 13.07 25.91 -4.58
N GLY A 196 13.34 26.54 -5.73
CA GLY A 196 14.66 27.09 -6.07
C GLY A 196 14.93 28.42 -5.35
N ALA A 197 16.18 28.88 -5.39
CA ALA A 197 16.62 30.10 -4.71
C ALA A 197 15.89 31.39 -5.13
N LYS A 198 15.25 31.40 -6.31
CA LYS A 198 14.44 32.51 -6.82
C LYS A 198 12.92 32.31 -6.63
N GLY A 199 12.52 31.34 -5.82
CA GLY A 199 11.10 31.03 -5.59
C GLY A 199 10.43 30.21 -6.70
N THR A 200 11.16 29.81 -7.75
CA THR A 200 10.62 28.92 -8.79
C THR A 200 10.46 27.50 -8.26
N ILE A 201 9.29 26.88 -8.44
CA ILE A 201 9.08 25.47 -8.15
C ILE A 201 9.52 24.64 -9.36
N LYS A 202 10.42 23.66 -9.16
CA LYS A 202 10.91 22.79 -10.24
C LYS A 202 10.84 21.33 -9.84
N GLU A 203 10.54 20.48 -10.82
CA GLU A 203 10.62 19.04 -10.64
C GLU A 203 12.07 18.61 -10.40
N VAL A 204 12.27 17.73 -9.42
CA VAL A 204 13.56 17.16 -9.06
C VAL A 204 13.80 15.94 -9.94
N SER A 205 14.90 15.97 -10.69
CA SER A 205 15.30 14.81 -11.50
C SER A 205 15.65 13.62 -10.60
N ARG A 206 15.30 12.43 -11.06
CA ARG A 206 15.72 11.16 -10.44
C ARG A 206 17.25 11.03 -10.44
N ASP A 207 17.76 10.25 -9.50
CA ASP A 207 19.19 9.95 -9.42
C ASP A 207 19.69 9.28 -10.72
N LYS A 208 20.83 9.74 -11.25
CA LYS A 208 21.41 9.26 -12.53
C LYS A 208 22.56 8.27 -12.35
N GLU A 209 22.79 7.78 -11.14
CA GLU A 209 23.84 6.79 -10.89
C GLU A 209 23.53 5.45 -11.57
N SER A 210 24.54 4.60 -11.78
CA SER A 210 24.32 3.24 -12.27
C SER A 210 23.78 2.33 -11.16
N PHE A 211 23.18 1.21 -11.56
CA PHE A 211 22.61 0.27 -10.59
C PHE A 211 23.69 -0.36 -9.73
N GLU A 212 24.85 -0.65 -10.28
CA GLU A 212 25.99 -1.24 -9.58
C GLU A 212 26.48 -0.30 -8.47
N LYS A 213 26.53 1.00 -8.75
CA LYS A 213 26.89 2.02 -7.76
C LYS A 213 25.83 2.15 -6.67
N TYR A 214 24.55 2.11 -7.04
CA TYR A 214 23.43 2.13 -6.10
C TYR A 214 23.43 0.90 -5.18
N ALA A 215 23.51 -0.31 -5.77
CA ALA A 215 23.55 -1.58 -5.07
C ALA A 215 24.78 -1.71 -4.16
N GLY A 216 25.93 -1.15 -4.56
CA GLY A 216 27.14 -1.12 -3.74
C GLY A 216 27.03 -0.33 -2.43
N ARG A 217 25.93 0.41 -2.20
CA ARG A 217 25.65 1.08 -0.92
C ARG A 217 25.07 0.13 0.13
N PHE A 218 24.53 -1.00 -0.29
CA PHE A 218 23.97 -2.01 0.59
C PHE A 218 25.09 -2.91 1.11
N PRO A 219 25.17 -3.18 2.43
CA PRO A 219 26.14 -4.12 2.98
C PRO A 219 26.01 -5.50 2.33
N GLU A 220 27.12 -6.10 1.90
CA GLU A 220 27.08 -7.45 1.34
C GLU A 220 26.78 -8.48 2.43
N GLN A 221 25.89 -9.42 2.13
CA GLN A 221 25.47 -10.50 3.02
C GLN A 221 25.82 -11.85 2.38
N GLN A 222 26.32 -12.79 3.19
CA GLN A 222 26.63 -14.13 2.70
C GLN A 222 25.37 -15.00 2.64
N LEU A 223 25.35 -15.93 1.67
CA LEU A 223 24.33 -16.98 1.60
C LEU A 223 24.83 -18.24 2.32
N PRO A 224 23.97 -18.98 3.06
CA PRO A 224 22.58 -18.66 3.33
C PRO A 224 22.42 -17.45 4.25
N ALA A 225 21.48 -16.58 3.93
CA ALA A 225 21.17 -15.39 4.70
C ALA A 225 19.92 -15.61 5.55
N ILE A 226 20.03 -15.35 6.85
CA ILE A 226 18.91 -15.44 7.79
C ILE A 226 18.37 -14.02 8.01
N VAL A 227 17.06 -13.85 7.84
CA VAL A 227 16.35 -12.60 8.10
C VAL A 227 15.24 -12.87 9.10
N ASP A 228 15.54 -12.63 10.37
CA ASP A 228 14.68 -12.92 11.51
C ASP A 228 14.50 -11.73 12.47
N THR A 229 15.15 -10.61 12.17
CA THR A 229 15.03 -9.34 12.89
C THR A 229 15.35 -8.16 11.98
N VAL A 230 15.01 -6.96 12.44
CA VAL A 230 15.38 -5.70 11.77
C VAL A 230 15.71 -4.64 12.82
N ASN A 231 16.82 -3.93 12.60
CA ASN A 231 17.19 -2.75 13.35
C ASN A 231 17.63 -1.67 12.36
N THR A 232 16.85 -0.59 12.29
CA THR A 232 17.05 0.52 11.36
C THR A 232 18.06 1.56 11.85
N GLY A 233 18.40 1.58 13.15
CA GLY A 233 19.13 2.68 13.79
C GLY A 233 20.53 2.95 13.24
N ALA A 234 21.21 1.93 12.70
CA ALA A 234 22.53 2.06 12.08
C ALA A 234 22.49 2.01 10.54
N LEU A 235 21.32 1.81 9.94
CA LEU A 235 21.19 1.64 8.49
C LEU A 235 21.09 2.98 7.78
N LYS A 236 21.59 3.04 6.55
CA LYS A 236 21.51 4.24 5.71
C LYS A 236 20.15 4.33 5.06
N THR A 237 19.56 5.51 5.09
CA THR A 237 18.30 5.79 4.38
C THR A 237 18.48 5.69 2.87
N ILE A 238 17.47 5.16 2.20
CA ILE A 238 17.40 5.10 0.75
C ILE A 238 16.86 6.42 0.22
N SER A 239 17.57 7.00 -0.75
CA SER A 239 17.07 8.13 -1.53
C SER A 239 15.76 7.74 -2.21
N ARG A 240 14.69 8.49 -1.96
CA ARG A 240 13.39 8.32 -2.63
C ARG A 240 13.43 8.77 -4.10
N LEU A 241 14.50 9.48 -4.49
CA LEU A 241 14.77 9.88 -5.87
C LEU A 241 15.45 8.79 -6.70
N THR A 242 15.83 7.65 -6.10
CA THR A 242 16.39 6.52 -6.84
C THR A 242 15.39 6.01 -7.90
N PRO A 243 15.83 5.68 -9.12
CA PRO A 243 15.00 5.03 -10.12
C PRO A 243 14.88 3.51 -9.91
N TYR A 244 15.61 2.96 -8.93
CA TYR A 244 15.75 1.51 -8.73
C TYR A 244 14.76 0.90 -7.75
N TYR A 245 13.87 1.69 -7.15
CA TYR A 245 12.84 1.18 -6.26
C TYR A 245 11.54 1.92 -6.50
N ASP A 246 10.44 1.19 -6.66
CA ASP A 246 9.13 1.80 -6.90
C ASP A 246 8.45 2.25 -5.59
N PHE A 247 8.50 3.55 -5.32
CA PHE A 247 7.89 4.17 -4.15
C PHE A 247 6.41 4.56 -4.33
N ARG A 248 5.79 4.34 -5.50
CA ARG A 248 4.45 4.88 -5.80
C ARG A 248 3.37 4.45 -4.80
N GLU A 249 3.43 3.19 -4.36
CA GLU A 249 2.48 2.58 -3.41
C GLU A 249 3.04 2.48 -1.98
N GLU A 250 4.24 3.01 -1.74
CA GLU A 250 4.91 2.90 -0.44
C GLU A 250 4.57 4.08 0.45
N SER A 251 4.64 3.90 1.77
CA SER A 251 4.52 5.03 2.68
C SER A 251 5.63 6.07 2.45
N GLN A 252 5.45 7.27 3.00
CA GLN A 252 6.46 8.32 3.00
C GLN A 252 7.60 8.03 3.98
N ASP A 253 7.37 7.11 4.93
CA ASP A 253 8.36 6.66 5.89
C ASP A 253 9.66 6.17 5.22
N PRO A 254 10.82 6.40 5.85
CA PRO A 254 12.09 6.01 5.28
C PRO A 254 12.22 4.50 5.07
N LEU A 255 12.81 4.12 3.94
CA LEU A 255 13.39 2.80 3.75
C LEU A 255 14.89 2.86 3.98
N TYR A 256 15.46 1.74 4.42
CA TYR A 256 16.87 1.64 4.78
C TYR A 256 17.57 0.52 4.03
N ALA A 257 18.83 0.76 3.63
CA ALA A 257 19.69 -0.23 2.98
C ALA A 257 20.17 -1.27 3.99
N MET A 258 19.52 -2.44 4.05
CA MET A 258 19.86 -3.49 5.01
C MET A 258 20.93 -4.46 4.49
N GLY A 259 20.82 -4.86 3.23
CA GLY A 259 21.78 -5.82 2.69
C GLY A 259 21.66 -6.09 1.20
N LYS A 260 22.72 -6.65 0.63
CA LYS A 260 22.83 -7.09 -0.76
C LYS A 260 23.19 -8.57 -0.78
N LEU A 261 22.44 -9.35 -1.55
CA LEU A 261 22.61 -10.77 -1.74
C LEU A 261 22.87 -11.05 -3.23
N GLU A 262 23.97 -11.71 -3.53
CA GLU A 262 24.23 -12.23 -4.87
C GLU A 262 23.78 -13.69 -4.95
N ILE A 263 22.61 -13.91 -5.55
CA ILE A 263 21.97 -15.23 -5.59
C ILE A 263 22.48 -15.98 -6.82
N GLY A 264 23.70 -16.52 -6.66
CA GLY A 264 24.43 -17.19 -7.74
C GLY A 264 24.48 -16.34 -9.02
N LYS A 265 24.30 -16.97 -10.18
CA LYS A 265 24.18 -16.28 -11.48
C LYS A 265 22.74 -15.91 -11.85
N ARG A 266 21.79 -15.91 -10.89
CA ARG A 266 20.36 -15.74 -11.18
C ARG A 266 19.89 -14.29 -11.06
N ALA A 267 20.20 -13.64 -9.94
CA ALA A 267 19.79 -12.27 -9.65
C ALA A 267 20.63 -11.65 -8.53
N THR A 268 20.72 -10.32 -8.54
CA THR A 268 21.12 -9.53 -7.37
C THR A 268 19.84 -9.19 -6.60
N ALA A 269 19.80 -9.47 -5.30
CA ALA A 269 18.71 -9.04 -4.42
C ALA A 269 19.18 -8.00 -3.42
N LEU A 270 18.34 -7.01 -3.15
CA LEU A 270 18.56 -5.98 -2.13
C LEU A 270 17.49 -6.13 -1.05
N LEU A 271 17.92 -6.04 0.21
CA LEU A 271 17.08 -6.07 1.40
C LEU A 271 16.81 -4.64 1.84
N TYR A 272 15.54 -4.25 1.82
CA TYR A 272 15.05 -2.96 2.26
C TYR A 272 14.40 -3.11 3.63
N ALA A 273 14.96 -2.45 4.64
CA ALA A 273 14.40 -2.40 5.98
C ALA A 273 13.51 -1.17 6.15
N ARG A 274 12.55 -1.27 7.06
CA ARG A 274 11.73 -0.14 7.54
C ARG A 274 11.37 -0.33 8.99
N ASP A 275 11.11 0.79 9.65
CA ASP A 275 10.63 0.80 11.03
C ASP A 275 9.12 0.59 11.10
N THR A 276 8.61 0.56 12.33
CA THR A 276 7.20 0.55 12.66
C THR A 276 6.51 1.77 12.03
N ILE A 277 5.39 1.53 11.34
CA ILE A 277 4.49 2.61 10.90
C ILE A 277 3.20 2.48 11.68
N TYR A 278 2.88 3.48 12.48
CA TYR A 278 1.61 3.56 13.19
C TYR A 278 0.53 4.10 12.25
N LEU A 279 -0.62 3.44 12.23
CA LEU A 279 -1.80 3.78 11.44
C LEU A 279 -2.96 4.09 12.40
N ASP A 280 -4.01 4.74 11.91
CA ASP A 280 -5.18 5.07 12.73
C ASP A 280 -5.86 3.82 13.32
N GLU A 281 -5.95 2.75 12.53
CA GLU A 281 -6.61 1.48 12.90
C GLU A 281 -5.63 0.30 12.93
N GLY A 282 -4.36 0.53 13.28
CA GLY A 282 -3.38 -0.54 13.39
C GLY A 282 -1.93 -0.09 13.31
N LEU A 283 -1.05 -1.02 12.93
CA LEU A 283 0.33 -0.70 12.63
C LEU A 283 0.94 -1.68 11.63
N ASN A 284 1.96 -1.23 10.93
CA ASN A 284 2.88 -2.11 10.26
C ASN A 284 4.08 -2.33 11.18
N TYR A 285 4.42 -3.58 11.45
CA TYR A 285 5.63 -3.92 12.20
C TYR A 285 6.88 -3.49 11.41
N PRO A 286 8.03 -3.35 12.10
CA PRO A 286 9.31 -3.25 11.43
C PRO A 286 9.46 -4.41 10.44
N ALA A 287 9.83 -4.09 9.20
CA ALA A 287 9.75 -5.06 8.10
C ALA A 287 10.99 -5.04 7.22
N VAL A 288 11.25 -6.18 6.58
CA VAL A 288 12.28 -6.34 5.56
C VAL A 288 11.63 -6.84 4.28
N LYS A 289 11.87 -6.12 3.19
CA LYS A 289 11.48 -6.50 1.84
C LYS A 289 12.70 -6.99 1.09
N LEU A 290 12.62 -8.19 0.53
CA LEU A 290 13.59 -8.69 -0.44
C LEU A 290 13.12 -8.29 -1.83
N VAL A 291 13.94 -7.54 -2.55
CA VAL A 291 13.66 -7.09 -3.92
C VAL A 291 14.74 -7.63 -4.85
N THR A 292 14.31 -8.23 -5.95
CA THR A 292 15.21 -8.83 -6.94
C THR A 292 15.40 -7.92 -8.14
N TYR A 293 16.61 -7.93 -8.68
CA TYR A 293 17.02 -7.08 -9.78
C TYR A 293 17.63 -7.88 -10.92
N LYS A 294 17.35 -7.45 -12.15
CA LYS A 294 18.03 -7.92 -13.35
C LYS A 294 18.31 -6.76 -14.28
N LYS A 295 19.60 -6.58 -14.64
CA LYS A 295 20.07 -5.46 -15.47
C LYS A 295 19.63 -4.10 -14.93
N GLY A 296 19.68 -3.94 -13.61
CA GLY A 296 19.30 -2.70 -12.92
C GLY A 296 17.82 -2.34 -12.94
N LYS A 297 16.93 -3.30 -13.24
CA LYS A 297 15.47 -3.13 -13.10
C LYS A 297 14.94 -4.03 -12.00
N GLU A 298 14.05 -3.50 -11.17
CA GLU A 298 13.25 -4.27 -10.22
C GLU A 298 12.43 -5.31 -11.01
N ILE A 299 12.47 -6.56 -10.57
CA ILE A 299 11.77 -7.68 -11.21
C ILE A 299 10.62 -8.17 -10.35
N ASP A 300 10.88 -8.37 -9.05
CA ASP A 300 9.89 -8.86 -8.11
C ASP A 300 10.32 -8.54 -6.67
N LYS A 301 9.36 -8.53 -5.76
CA LYS A 301 9.56 -8.22 -4.35
C LYS A 301 8.70 -9.09 -3.44
N ILE A 302 9.19 -9.40 -2.25
CA ILE A 302 8.44 -10.13 -1.21
C ILE A 302 8.82 -9.61 0.18
N VAL A 303 7.86 -9.58 1.11
CA VAL A 303 8.14 -9.31 2.52
C VAL A 303 8.72 -10.58 3.14
N VAL A 304 9.92 -10.48 3.70
CA VAL A 304 10.64 -11.62 4.30
C VAL A 304 10.69 -11.56 5.83
N TYR A 305 10.37 -10.41 6.40
CA TYR A 305 10.25 -10.21 7.85
C TYR A 305 9.30 -9.05 8.14
N GLY A 306 8.61 -9.08 9.27
CA GLY A 306 7.71 -8.02 9.73
C GLY A 306 6.26 -8.40 9.55
N GLY A 307 5.38 -7.45 9.26
CA GLY A 307 3.96 -7.74 9.10
C GLY A 307 3.06 -6.52 9.28
N THR A 308 1.77 -6.79 9.35
CA THR A 308 0.73 -5.77 9.55
C THR A 308 -0.28 -6.26 10.57
N LEU A 309 -0.65 -5.38 11.50
CA LEU A 309 -1.76 -5.52 12.43
C LEU A 309 -2.85 -4.52 12.02
N GLY A 310 -4.04 -5.01 11.71
CA GLY A 310 -5.26 -4.22 11.54
C GLY A 310 -6.29 -4.55 12.61
N GLU A 311 -7.48 -3.94 12.50
CA GLU A 311 -8.54 -4.00 13.53
C GLU A 311 -8.92 -5.44 13.94
N HIS A 312 -8.96 -6.38 13.00
CA HIS A 312 -9.39 -7.77 13.24
C HIS A 312 -8.46 -8.84 12.66
N SER A 313 -7.34 -8.46 12.06
CA SER A 313 -6.40 -9.39 11.45
C SER A 313 -4.96 -8.95 11.67
N GLU A 314 -4.06 -9.93 11.73
CA GLU A 314 -2.64 -9.71 11.92
C GLU A 314 -1.90 -10.74 11.05
N THR A 315 -1.05 -10.26 10.14
CA THR A 315 -0.20 -11.10 9.29
C THR A 315 1.25 -10.83 9.64
N ILE A 316 2.01 -11.86 10.01
CA ILE A 316 3.42 -11.74 10.40
C ILE A 316 4.30 -12.70 9.61
N TYR A 317 5.33 -12.16 8.97
CA TYR A 317 6.40 -12.87 8.31
C TYR A 317 7.62 -12.97 9.24
N ARG A 318 8.16 -14.17 9.43
CA ARG A 318 9.30 -14.43 10.31
C ARG A 318 10.14 -15.60 9.83
N LYS A 319 11.32 -15.77 10.44
CA LYS A 319 12.23 -16.90 10.21
C LYS A 319 12.53 -17.13 8.72
N CYS A 320 12.89 -16.08 8.01
CA CYS A 320 13.25 -16.22 6.61
C CYS A 320 14.69 -16.71 6.47
N THR A 321 14.91 -17.69 5.59
CA THR A 321 16.25 -18.07 5.13
C THR A 321 16.29 -18.01 3.60
N VAL A 322 17.24 -17.28 3.05
CA VAL A 322 17.55 -17.25 1.60
C VAL A 322 18.80 -18.08 1.38
N ASP A 323 18.70 -19.16 0.62
CA ASP A 323 19.79 -20.13 0.45
C ASP A 323 20.58 -19.91 -0.87
N LYS A 324 21.74 -20.55 -0.98
CA LYS A 324 22.66 -20.49 -2.14
C LYS A 324 22.03 -21.02 -3.42
N ASP A 325 21.11 -21.97 -3.30
CA ASP A 325 20.39 -22.57 -4.43
C ASP A 325 19.23 -21.70 -4.95
N ALA A 326 19.05 -20.51 -4.37
CA ALA A 326 17.98 -19.56 -4.65
C ALA A 326 16.61 -19.92 -4.06
N SER A 327 16.56 -20.89 -3.14
CA SER A 327 15.36 -21.15 -2.34
C SER A 327 15.20 -20.11 -1.23
N ILE A 328 13.94 -19.81 -0.90
CA ILE A 328 13.57 -18.96 0.24
C ILE A 328 12.61 -19.76 1.11
N ASN A 329 12.98 -20.00 2.36
CA ASN A 329 12.10 -20.61 3.36
C ASN A 329 11.56 -19.49 4.23
N LEU A 330 10.24 -19.37 4.36
CA LEU A 330 9.57 -18.27 5.04
C LEU A 330 8.41 -18.81 5.89
N GLN A 331 8.33 -18.35 7.14
CA GLN A 331 7.17 -18.60 7.99
C GLN A 331 6.23 -17.40 7.95
N GLU A 332 4.98 -17.65 7.59
CA GLU A 332 3.89 -16.67 7.59
C GLU A 332 2.88 -17.07 8.68
N GLU A 333 2.49 -16.14 9.52
CA GLU A 333 1.49 -16.33 10.57
C GLU A 333 0.31 -15.39 10.34
N ASP A 334 -0.86 -15.95 10.06
CA ASP A 334 -2.11 -15.21 9.93
C ASP A 334 -2.92 -15.41 11.21
N SER A 335 -3.33 -14.31 11.83
CA SER A 335 -4.24 -14.31 12.97
C SER A 335 -5.50 -13.53 12.62
N ARG A 336 -6.67 -14.09 12.96
CA ARG A 336 -7.97 -13.44 12.75
C ARG A 336 -8.79 -13.49 14.02
N VAL A 337 -9.37 -12.34 14.40
CA VAL A 337 -10.29 -12.24 15.53
C VAL A 337 -11.68 -12.70 15.08
N VAL A 338 -12.24 -13.65 15.80
CA VAL A 338 -13.57 -14.23 15.53
C VAL A 338 -14.64 -13.57 16.39
N ASP A 339 -14.22 -13.23 17.60
CA ASP A 339 -14.92 -12.52 18.66
C ASP A 339 -13.83 -12.00 19.62
N SER A 340 -14.15 -11.00 20.43
CA SER A 340 -13.34 -10.45 21.53
C SER A 340 -12.58 -11.51 22.36
N SER A 341 -13.12 -12.73 22.46
CA SER A 341 -12.56 -13.83 23.24
C SER A 341 -11.75 -14.86 22.45
N PHE A 342 -11.83 -14.88 21.13
CA PHE A 342 -11.29 -15.96 20.30
C PHE A 342 -10.54 -15.45 19.07
N ARG A 343 -9.34 -16.01 18.88
CA ARG A 343 -8.47 -15.73 17.74
C ARG A 343 -8.12 -17.04 17.04
N PHE A 344 -8.33 -17.07 15.74
CA PHE A 344 -7.77 -18.09 14.86
C PHE A 344 -6.34 -17.75 14.53
N LYS A 345 -5.45 -18.74 14.56
CA LYS A 345 -4.05 -18.61 14.16
C LYS A 345 -3.71 -19.70 13.16
N THR A 346 -3.30 -19.30 11.97
CA THR A 346 -2.78 -20.18 10.92
C THR A 346 -1.31 -19.89 10.70
N VAL A 347 -0.46 -20.90 10.73
CA VAL A 347 0.98 -20.81 10.45
C VAL A 347 1.28 -21.56 9.17
N TYR A 348 1.83 -20.87 8.19
CA TYR A 348 2.29 -21.43 6.92
C TYR A 348 3.81 -21.48 6.95
N ASN A 349 4.38 -22.63 6.60
CA ASN A 349 5.80 -22.74 6.26
C ASN A 349 5.88 -22.85 4.74
N MET A 350 6.45 -21.82 4.13
CA MET A 350 6.43 -21.61 2.69
C MET A 350 7.84 -21.75 2.12
N GLN A 351 7.95 -22.42 0.99
CA GLN A 351 9.16 -22.44 0.17
C GLN A 351 8.89 -21.68 -1.13
N TYR A 352 9.68 -20.66 -1.38
CA TYR A 352 9.74 -19.93 -2.64
C TYR A 352 11.05 -20.23 -3.36
N GLU A 353 11.11 -19.89 -4.65
CA GLU A 353 12.34 -19.93 -5.43
C GLU A 353 12.48 -18.66 -6.26
N ILE A 354 13.71 -18.17 -6.35
CA ILE A 354 14.11 -17.10 -7.27
C ILE A 354 14.55 -17.74 -8.59
N LEU A 355 13.74 -17.58 -9.62
CA LEU A 355 14.01 -18.12 -10.95
C LEU A 355 15.15 -17.38 -11.66
N PRO A 356 15.79 -18.00 -12.67
CA PRO A 356 16.67 -17.29 -13.59
C PRO A 356 15.91 -16.11 -14.22
N GLY A 357 16.28 -14.88 -13.88
CA GLY A 357 15.43 -13.74 -14.21
C GLY A 357 15.12 -12.82 -13.04
N GLY A 358 15.15 -13.33 -11.81
CA GLY A 358 14.80 -12.59 -10.59
C GLY A 358 13.37 -12.85 -10.10
N LYS A 359 12.47 -13.39 -10.94
CA LYS A 359 11.08 -13.64 -10.53
C LYS A 359 11.01 -14.59 -9.32
N ILE A 360 10.22 -14.23 -8.32
CA ILE A 360 10.01 -15.03 -7.12
C ILE A 360 8.72 -15.83 -7.33
N ILE A 361 8.77 -17.15 -7.14
CA ILE A 361 7.59 -18.02 -7.24
C ILE A 361 7.43 -18.87 -5.99
N GLY A 362 6.18 -19.05 -5.54
CA GLY A 362 5.88 -20.05 -4.52
C GLY A 362 6.03 -21.45 -5.11
N ARG A 363 6.91 -22.27 -4.51
CA ARG A 363 7.08 -23.67 -4.89
C ARG A 363 6.10 -24.55 -4.15
N GLN A 364 6.17 -24.52 -2.83
CA GLN A 364 5.32 -25.35 -1.98
C GLN A 364 5.03 -24.70 -0.64
N ALA A 365 3.89 -25.05 -0.05
CA ALA A 365 3.68 -24.94 1.38
C ALA A 365 4.10 -26.28 1.98
N THR A 366 5.13 -26.28 2.82
CA THR A 366 5.68 -27.49 3.46
C THR A 366 4.94 -27.86 4.74
N SER A 367 4.11 -26.96 5.26
CA SER A 367 3.23 -27.20 6.39
C SER A 367 2.23 -26.05 6.50
N ILE A 368 0.99 -26.39 6.87
CA ILE A 368 -0.03 -25.43 7.29
C ILE A 368 -0.59 -25.92 8.63
N VAL A 369 -0.52 -25.10 9.67
CA VAL A 369 -1.02 -25.44 11.01
C VAL A 369 -2.01 -24.39 11.47
N HIS A 370 -3.26 -24.77 11.60
CA HIS A 370 -4.33 -23.93 12.13
C HIS A 370 -4.65 -24.30 13.57
N SER A 371 -4.90 -23.30 14.40
CA SER A 371 -5.21 -23.51 15.81
C SER A 371 -6.10 -22.40 16.36
N SER A 372 -6.87 -22.76 17.39
CA SER A 372 -7.71 -21.83 18.12
C SER A 372 -7.94 -22.29 19.54
N LYS A 373 -8.08 -21.35 20.47
CA LYS A 373 -8.65 -21.64 21.79
C LYS A 373 -10.14 -21.97 21.71
N LEU A 374 -10.80 -21.71 20.58
CA LEU A 374 -12.20 -22.06 20.38
C LEU A 374 -12.46 -23.57 20.45
N TYR A 375 -11.51 -24.42 20.06
CA TYR A 375 -11.73 -25.86 19.87
C TYR A 375 -11.81 -26.72 21.15
N ASN A 376 -12.17 -26.12 22.27
CA ASN A 376 -12.52 -26.85 23.49
C ASN A 376 -13.99 -26.59 23.87
N GLU A 377 -14.60 -27.56 24.54
CA GLU A 377 -16.04 -27.54 24.85
C GLU A 377 -16.49 -26.27 25.60
N LYS A 378 -15.75 -25.84 26.63
CA LYS A 378 -16.09 -24.63 27.40
C LYS A 378 -16.10 -23.38 26.53
N ALA A 379 -15.11 -23.25 25.64
CA ALA A 379 -15.00 -22.15 24.71
C ALA A 379 -16.12 -22.18 23.65
N LEU A 380 -16.45 -23.36 23.12
CA LEU A 380 -17.56 -23.54 22.18
C LEU A 380 -18.89 -23.11 22.79
N ILE A 381 -19.19 -23.53 24.02
CA ILE A 381 -20.40 -23.11 24.74
C ILE A 381 -20.46 -21.59 24.89
N LYS A 382 -19.33 -20.94 25.22
CA LYS A 382 -19.26 -19.47 25.31
C LYS A 382 -19.50 -18.82 23.94
N TYR A 383 -18.86 -19.34 22.89
CA TYR A 383 -19.00 -18.86 21.53
C TYR A 383 -20.45 -18.89 21.06
N PHE A 384 -21.16 -20.00 21.28
CA PHE A 384 -22.57 -20.11 20.88
C PHE A 384 -23.49 -19.12 21.61
N LYS A 385 -23.28 -18.87 22.91
CA LYS A 385 -24.07 -17.89 23.67
C LYS A 385 -24.01 -16.47 23.07
N GLY A 386 -22.94 -16.12 22.38
CA GLY A 386 -22.76 -14.81 21.73
C GLY A 386 -23.28 -14.73 20.29
N LYS A 387 -23.84 -15.81 19.73
CA LYS A 387 -24.31 -15.81 18.34
C LYS A 387 -25.83 -15.68 18.25
N TYR A 388 -26.26 -14.73 17.43
CA TYR A 388 -27.68 -14.43 17.19
C TYR A 388 -28.25 -15.11 15.94
N SER A 389 -27.40 -15.43 14.95
CA SER A 389 -27.83 -16.16 13.76
C SER A 389 -27.89 -17.67 14.01
N THR A 390 -28.86 -18.32 13.36
CA THR A 390 -29.04 -19.78 13.41
C THR A 390 -27.91 -20.52 12.71
N HIS A 391 -27.43 -20.01 11.58
CA HIS A 391 -26.27 -20.55 10.85
C HIS A 391 -25.21 -19.47 10.72
N ASN A 392 -23.96 -19.83 11.00
CA ASN A 392 -22.82 -18.91 10.91
C ASN A 392 -21.69 -19.63 10.17
N TYR A 393 -21.10 -18.95 9.20
CA TYR A 393 -19.99 -19.47 8.40
C TYR A 393 -18.77 -18.57 8.55
N ILE A 394 -17.60 -19.18 8.67
CA ILE A 394 -16.33 -18.46 8.78
C ILE A 394 -15.26 -19.14 7.91
N SER A 395 -14.55 -18.36 7.10
CA SER A 395 -13.35 -18.79 6.38
C SER A 395 -12.15 -18.88 7.34
N LEU A 396 -11.47 -20.02 7.37
CA LEU A 396 -10.31 -20.24 8.24
C LEU A 396 -8.98 -20.03 7.50
N PHE A 397 -8.77 -20.76 6.41
CA PHE A 397 -7.56 -20.68 5.57
C PHE A 397 -7.75 -21.41 4.23
N ASN A 398 -6.80 -21.22 3.31
CA ASN A 398 -6.81 -21.88 2.01
C ASN A 398 -5.66 -22.87 1.86
N ILE A 399 -5.95 -23.94 1.13
CA ILE A 399 -5.00 -24.93 0.65
C ILE A 399 -4.96 -24.83 -0.87
N ARG A 400 -3.82 -24.40 -1.41
CA ARG A 400 -3.62 -24.36 -2.85
C ARG A 400 -3.47 -25.78 -3.41
N ALA A 401 -4.56 -26.32 -3.93
CA ALA A 401 -4.63 -27.58 -4.68
C ALA A 401 -5.05 -27.32 -6.15
N LYS A 402 -5.30 -28.37 -6.94
CA LYS A 402 -5.74 -28.25 -8.34
C LYS A 402 -7.01 -27.39 -8.48
N ASP A 403 -7.92 -27.48 -7.52
CA ASP A 403 -9.22 -26.78 -7.54
C ASP A 403 -9.36 -25.67 -6.50
N ASN A 404 -8.27 -25.28 -5.80
CA ASN A 404 -8.25 -24.43 -4.60
C ASN A 404 -9.23 -24.88 -3.50
N ILE A 405 -8.72 -25.17 -2.31
CA ILE A 405 -9.55 -25.73 -1.24
C ILE A 405 -9.63 -24.72 -0.11
N LEU A 406 -10.83 -24.19 0.09
CA LEU A 406 -11.14 -23.35 1.23
C LEU A 406 -11.47 -24.24 2.43
N VAL A 407 -10.82 -23.98 3.56
CA VAL A 407 -11.15 -24.59 4.83
C VAL A 407 -11.99 -23.60 5.63
N GLY A 408 -13.21 -24.01 5.95
CA GLY A 408 -14.20 -23.19 6.63
C GLY A 408 -14.74 -23.85 7.89
N MET A 409 -15.45 -23.06 8.69
CA MET A 409 -16.19 -23.49 9.85
C MET A 409 -17.65 -23.12 9.68
N HIS A 410 -18.54 -24.06 10.00
CA HIS A 410 -19.97 -23.84 10.05
C HIS A 410 -20.48 -24.12 11.46
N ALA A 411 -21.22 -23.17 12.02
CA ALA A 411 -21.79 -23.24 13.36
C ALA A 411 -23.31 -23.03 13.30
N TYR A 412 -24.05 -23.99 13.84
CA TYR A 412 -25.49 -23.89 14.05
C TYR A 412 -25.81 -23.65 15.53
N ASN A 413 -26.71 -22.69 15.80
CA ASN A 413 -27.23 -22.42 17.13
C ASN A 413 -28.72 -22.10 17.07
N LYS A 414 -29.55 -22.88 17.76
CA LYS A 414 -30.97 -22.58 17.95
C LYS A 414 -31.41 -22.92 19.37
N GLY A 415 -31.61 -21.89 20.20
CA GLY A 415 -32.00 -22.06 21.59
C GLY A 415 -30.90 -22.73 22.40
N GLN A 416 -31.10 -24.00 22.77
CA GLN A 416 -30.08 -24.82 23.46
C GLN A 416 -29.42 -25.85 22.54
N GLU A 417 -29.82 -25.93 21.27
CA GLU A 417 -29.25 -26.86 20.30
C GLU A 417 -28.07 -26.23 19.57
N ASN A 418 -26.92 -26.89 19.63
CA ASN A 418 -25.66 -26.37 19.12
C ASN A 418 -24.93 -27.44 18.29
N TYR A 419 -24.39 -27.05 17.15
CA TYR A 419 -23.61 -27.95 16.29
C TYR A 419 -22.49 -27.18 15.59
N LEU A 420 -21.32 -27.77 15.47
CA LEU A 420 -20.18 -27.17 14.77
C LEU A 420 -19.40 -28.19 13.98
N GLU A 421 -19.15 -27.86 12.72
CA GLU A 421 -18.35 -28.66 11.81
C GLU A 421 -17.30 -27.81 11.09
N LEU A 422 -16.20 -28.45 10.77
CA LEU A 422 -15.23 -27.96 9.78
C LEU A 422 -15.65 -28.47 8.41
N LEU A 423 -15.41 -27.64 7.40
CA LEU A 423 -15.71 -27.93 6.02
C LEU A 423 -14.44 -27.72 5.19
N THR A 424 -14.22 -28.59 4.23
CA THR A 424 -13.35 -28.32 3.08
C THR A 424 -14.24 -28.14 1.88
N VAL A 425 -14.05 -27.06 1.13
CA VAL A 425 -14.87 -26.78 -0.07
C VAL A 425 -13.98 -26.46 -1.27
N ASN A 426 -14.47 -26.75 -2.46
CA ASN A 426 -13.79 -26.39 -3.70
C ASN A 426 -14.04 -24.92 -4.08
N LYS A 427 -13.42 -24.43 -5.16
CA LYS A 427 -13.67 -23.11 -5.74
C LYS A 427 -15.13 -22.75 -6.05
N ASP A 428 -16.03 -23.73 -6.17
CA ASP A 428 -17.46 -23.52 -6.42
C ASP A 428 -18.29 -23.57 -5.12
N ASN A 429 -17.62 -23.46 -3.95
CA ASN A 429 -18.21 -23.58 -2.61
C ASN A 429 -18.94 -24.91 -2.33
N LYS A 430 -18.64 -25.95 -3.11
CA LYS A 430 -19.15 -27.30 -2.90
C LYS A 430 -18.32 -28.02 -1.85
N ILE A 431 -18.99 -28.62 -0.88
CA ILE A 431 -18.36 -29.37 0.20
C ILE A 431 -17.68 -30.62 -0.35
N ILE A 432 -16.36 -30.70 -0.14
CA ILE A 432 -15.52 -31.87 -0.42
C ILE A 432 -15.63 -32.86 0.73
N ASP A 433 -15.47 -32.37 1.96
CA ASP A 433 -15.52 -33.17 3.17
C ASP A 433 -15.95 -32.33 4.39
N ARG A 434 -16.34 -33.01 5.47
CA ARG A 434 -16.79 -32.38 6.71
C ARG A 434 -16.29 -33.13 7.94
N TYR A 435 -16.00 -32.39 9.00
CA TYR A 435 -15.62 -32.96 10.28
C TYR A 435 -16.38 -32.30 11.43
N THR A 436 -17.19 -33.06 12.15
CA THR A 436 -17.94 -32.56 13.31
C THR A 436 -17.00 -32.39 14.50
N ILE A 437 -16.89 -31.15 14.99
CA ILE A 437 -16.14 -30.82 16.21
C ILE A 437 -17.05 -30.97 17.43
N TYR A 438 -18.31 -30.55 17.32
CA TYR A 438 -19.24 -30.50 18.44
C TYR A 438 -20.67 -30.76 17.98
N ASP A 439 -21.37 -31.58 18.74
CA ASP A 439 -22.77 -31.94 18.50
C ASP A 439 -23.52 -31.98 19.84
N HIS A 440 -24.45 -31.04 19.99
CA HIS A 440 -25.41 -30.99 21.09
C HIS A 440 -26.81 -30.74 20.52
N LEU A 441 -27.20 -31.55 19.55
CA LEU A 441 -28.55 -31.58 19.01
C LEU A 441 -29.42 -32.54 19.84
N LYS A 442 -30.62 -32.12 20.22
CA LYS A 442 -31.56 -32.93 21.02
C LYS A 442 -32.86 -33.22 20.26
N LYS A 443 -33.30 -32.29 19.42
CA LYS A 443 -34.56 -32.33 18.67
C LYS A 443 -34.30 -32.23 17.17
N ALA A 444 -33.39 -31.36 16.74
CA ALA A 444 -33.02 -31.21 15.33
C ALA A 444 -32.19 -32.42 14.86
N LYS A 445 -32.41 -32.87 13.62
CA LYS A 445 -31.61 -33.94 13.02
C LYS A 445 -30.34 -33.36 12.41
N ALA A 446 -29.21 -34.04 12.59
CA ALA A 446 -27.93 -33.59 12.05
C ALA A 446 -27.96 -33.35 10.51
N ALA A 447 -28.74 -34.13 9.76
CA ALA A 447 -28.88 -33.94 8.31
C ALA A 447 -29.54 -32.60 7.93
N ASP A 448 -30.41 -32.07 8.78
CA ASP A 448 -31.13 -30.81 8.55
C ASP A 448 -30.31 -29.60 8.99
N VAL A 449 -29.39 -29.81 9.93
CA VAL A 449 -28.55 -28.77 10.54
C VAL A 449 -27.24 -28.58 9.79
N LYS A 450 -26.67 -29.66 9.25
CA LYS A 450 -25.42 -29.65 8.50
C LYS A 450 -25.42 -28.64 7.36
N ALA A 451 -24.26 -28.02 7.13
CA ALA A 451 -24.05 -27.16 5.98
C ALA A 451 -24.32 -27.93 4.68
N LYS A 452 -25.12 -27.30 3.81
CA LYS A 452 -25.41 -27.78 2.46
C LYS A 452 -24.39 -27.27 1.45
N LYS A 453 -23.92 -26.05 1.64
CA LYS A 453 -22.84 -25.38 0.92
C LYS A 453 -22.12 -24.44 1.87
N MET A 454 -20.91 -24.01 1.51
CA MET A 454 -20.33 -22.83 2.14
C MET A 454 -21.02 -21.59 1.59
N GLU A 455 -21.29 -20.59 2.44
CA GLU A 455 -21.71 -19.28 1.95
C GLU A 455 -20.57 -18.61 1.18
N GLU A 456 -20.91 -17.74 0.23
CA GLU A 456 -19.91 -16.93 -0.46
C GLU A 456 -19.30 -15.96 0.56
N ILE A 457 -18.10 -16.28 1.01
CA ILE A 457 -17.30 -15.44 1.90
C ILE A 457 -16.13 -14.92 1.08
N GLU A 458 -15.84 -13.63 1.20
CA GLU A 458 -14.64 -13.04 0.61
C GLU A 458 -13.40 -13.84 1.02
N ASP A 459 -12.68 -14.28 -0.01
CA ASP A 459 -11.55 -15.17 0.14
C ASP A 459 -10.25 -14.37 0.26
N ASP A 460 -9.41 -14.70 1.24
CA ASP A 460 -8.08 -14.12 1.42
C ASP A 460 -7.04 -14.95 0.64
N TYR A 461 -7.32 -15.13 -0.64
CA TYR A 461 -6.51 -15.96 -1.52
C TYR A 461 -5.21 -15.24 -1.87
N ASN A 462 -4.09 -15.76 -1.38
CA ASN A 462 -2.76 -15.30 -1.78
C ASN A 462 -2.21 -16.21 -2.89
N ASP A 463 -2.22 -15.69 -4.13
CA ASP A 463 -1.80 -16.40 -5.35
C ASP A 463 -0.31 -16.78 -5.37
N ARG A 464 0.50 -16.13 -4.54
CA ARG A 464 1.94 -16.40 -4.39
C ARG A 464 2.22 -17.59 -3.49
N ARG A 465 1.28 -18.07 -2.68
CA ARG A 465 1.50 -19.27 -1.84
C ARG A 465 1.68 -20.49 -2.75
N GLY A 466 2.74 -21.27 -2.54
CA GLY A 466 2.98 -22.52 -3.26
C GLY A 466 1.89 -23.58 -3.02
N ARG A 467 1.88 -24.66 -3.81
CA ARG A 467 0.94 -25.77 -3.59
C ARG A 467 1.26 -26.51 -2.30
N LEU A 468 0.25 -26.94 -1.58
CA LEU A 468 0.46 -27.80 -0.40
C LEU A 468 0.89 -29.20 -0.86
N THR A 469 2.03 -29.69 -0.37
CA THR A 469 2.58 -31.01 -0.73
C THR A 469 2.50 -32.04 0.39
N CYS A 470 2.09 -31.63 1.59
CA CYS A 470 1.87 -32.48 2.78
C CYS A 470 0.45 -32.27 3.34
N ASP A 471 0.12 -32.93 4.46
CA ASP A 471 -1.14 -32.64 5.14
C ASP A 471 -1.11 -31.24 5.80
N ALA A 472 -2.24 -30.53 5.74
CA ALA A 472 -2.51 -29.41 6.62
C ALA A 472 -3.08 -29.93 7.95
N ILE A 473 -2.83 -29.22 9.04
CA ILE A 473 -3.19 -29.67 10.39
C ILE A 473 -4.10 -28.63 11.04
N ILE A 474 -5.23 -29.08 11.60
CA ILE A 474 -6.04 -28.32 12.55
C ILE A 474 -5.80 -28.91 13.94
N ARG A 475 -5.21 -28.13 14.84
CA ARG A 475 -5.00 -28.54 16.24
C ARG A 475 -6.30 -28.39 17.02
N LEU A 476 -6.90 -29.52 17.37
CA LEU A 476 -8.08 -29.59 18.24
C LEU A 476 -7.64 -29.87 19.68
N ALA A 477 -8.54 -29.72 20.65
CA ALA A 477 -8.23 -30.09 22.03
C ALA A 477 -7.90 -31.60 22.12
N GLY A 478 -6.64 -31.91 22.44
CA GLY A 478 -6.16 -33.27 22.66
C GLY A 478 -5.88 -34.11 21.42
N LYS A 479 -5.96 -33.55 20.19
CA LYS A 479 -5.62 -34.24 18.94
C LYS A 479 -5.35 -33.29 17.77
N ASP A 480 -4.65 -33.80 16.78
CA ASP A 480 -4.44 -33.11 15.49
C ASP A 480 -5.36 -33.72 14.43
N LEU A 481 -6.09 -32.87 13.71
CA LEU A 481 -6.91 -33.27 12.57
C LEU A 481 -6.16 -32.94 11.29
N HIS A 482 -5.89 -33.95 10.48
CA HIS A 482 -5.13 -33.79 9.25
C HIS A 482 -6.07 -33.56 8.06
N ILE A 483 -5.64 -32.74 7.10
CA ILE A 483 -6.33 -32.47 5.85
C ILE A 483 -5.36 -32.79 4.73
N THR A 484 -5.70 -33.80 3.93
CA THR A 484 -4.90 -34.20 2.77
C THR A 484 -4.83 -33.09 1.72
N PRO A 485 -3.84 -33.09 0.80
CA PRO A 485 -3.81 -32.15 -0.32
C PRO A 485 -5.06 -32.14 -1.21
N GLY A 486 -5.84 -33.23 -1.18
CA GLY A 486 -7.14 -33.35 -1.86
C GLY A 486 -8.34 -32.82 -1.05
N GLY A 487 -8.13 -32.29 0.16
CA GLY A 487 -9.16 -31.69 0.99
C GLY A 487 -10.00 -32.68 1.79
N LYS A 488 -9.53 -33.91 2.00
CA LYS A 488 -10.20 -34.88 2.88
C LYS A 488 -9.63 -34.81 4.30
N PHE A 489 -10.51 -34.89 5.29
CA PHE A 489 -10.13 -34.99 6.70
C PHE A 489 -9.68 -36.42 7.02
N VAL A 490 -8.53 -36.57 7.67
CA VAL A 490 -8.00 -37.84 8.16
C VAL A 490 -7.60 -37.70 9.64
N LYS A 491 -7.81 -38.76 10.41
CA LYS A 491 -7.59 -38.80 11.86
C LYS A 491 -6.20 -39.22 12.23
#